data_AF-A0A7X6YFG5-F1
#
_entry.id   AF-A0A7X6YFG5-F1
#
_cell.length_a   1.000
_cell.length_b   1.000
_cell.length_c   1.000
_cell.angle_alpha   90.00
_cell.angle_beta   90.00
_cell.angle_gamma   90.00
#
_symmetry.space_group_name_H-M   'P 1'
#
loop_
_entity.id
_entity.type
_entity.pdbx_description
1 polymer ?
#
loop_
_entity_poly.entity_id
_entity_poly.type
_entity_poly.pdbx_seq_one_letter_code
_entity_poly.pdbx_strand_id
1 'polypeptide(L)' 'MEKWGAFNEAIFAHAIERYGKEEVAKWLWEIWNEASGEFDGTPGQFADLSEQVYLAKERIEKAYGARILMGLEIRRA' A
#
# COMPACT_ATOMS: atom_id res chain seq x y z
N MET A 1 5.08 13.66 4.59
CA MET A 1 4.90 12.31 4.04
C MET A 1 4.82 11.23 5.13
N GLU A 2 5.58 11.35 6.22
CA GLU A 2 5.57 10.37 7.33
C GLU A 2 4.18 10.00 7.88
N LYS A 3 3.28 10.97 8.08
CA LYS A 3 1.90 10.69 8.54
C LYS A 3 1.13 9.79 7.58
N TRP A 4 1.33 9.95 6.27
CA TRP A 4 0.67 9.12 5.27
C TRP A 4 1.24 7.70 5.25
N GLY A 5 2.56 7.55 5.35
CA GLY A 5 3.21 6.24 5.51
C GLY A 5 2.71 5.52 6.77
N ALA A 6 2.71 6.19 7.93
CA ALA A 6 2.24 5.63 9.19
C ALA A 6 0.75 5.25 9.15
N PHE A 7 -0.09 6.02 8.46
CA PHE A 7 -1.48 5.66 8.22
C PHE A 7 -1.61 4.36 7.42
N ASN A 8 -0.87 4.21 6.33
CA ASN A 8 -0.88 2.99 5.53
C ASN A 8 -0.36 1.78 6.31
N GLU A 9 0.69 1.95 7.11
CA GLU A 9 1.18 0.90 8.02
C GLU A 9 0.09 0.43 8.98
N ALA A 10 -0.62 1.37 9.61
CA ALA A 10 -1.71 1.04 10.52
C ALA A 10 -2.87 0.30 9.83
N ILE A 11 -3.20 0.67 8.58
CA ILE A 11 -4.23 -0.01 7.79
C ILE A 11 -3.81 -1.46 7.47
N PHE A 12 -2.59 -1.67 6.98
CA PHE A 12 -2.10 -3.01 6.68
C PHE A 12 -1.98 -3.88 7.93
N ALA A 13 -1.41 -3.34 9.01
CA ALA A 13 -1.31 -4.01 10.30
C ALA A 13 -2.69 -4.43 10.81
N HIS A 14 -3.67 -3.51 10.79
CA HIS A 14 -5.03 -3.81 11.21
C HIS A 14 -5.65 -4.94 10.40
N ALA A 15 -5.49 -4.94 9.08
CA ALA A 15 -5.99 -6.01 8.24
C ALA A 15 -5.36 -7.36 8.59
N ILE A 16 -4.04 -7.40 8.78
CA ILE A 16 -3.31 -8.62 9.14
C ILE A 16 -3.73 -9.13 10.52
N GLU A 17 -3.84 -8.24 11.51
CA GLU A 17 -4.24 -8.60 12.88
C GLU A 17 -5.67 -9.11 12.96
N ARG A 18 -6.57 -8.53 12.15
CA ARG A 18 -7.99 -8.87 12.16
C ARG A 18 -8.30 -10.14 11.36
N TYR A 19 -7.67 -10.32 10.20
CA TYR A 19 -8.04 -11.36 9.23
C TYR A 19 -6.98 -12.45 9.07
N GLY A 20 -5.77 -12.24 9.61
CA GLY A 20 -4.64 -13.14 9.43
C GLY A 20 -3.88 -12.89 8.13
N LYS A 21 -2.56 -13.07 8.18
CA LYS A 21 -1.66 -12.81 7.05
C LYS A 21 -1.95 -13.66 5.81
N GLU A 22 -2.46 -14.88 5.99
CA GLU A 22 -2.77 -15.81 4.89
C GLU A 22 -3.97 -15.34 4.08
N GLU A 23 -4.93 -14.70 4.73
CA GLU A 23 -6.10 -14.13 4.07
C GLU A 23 -5.74 -12.82 3.37
N VAL A 24 -5.05 -11.92 4.07
CA VAL A 24 -4.62 -10.63 3.49
C VAL A 24 -3.69 -10.81 2.29
N ALA A 25 -2.90 -11.89 2.24
CA ALA A 25 -2.04 -12.20 1.10
C ALA A 25 -2.80 -12.48 -0.21
N LYS A 26 -4.12 -12.70 -0.16
CA LYS A 26 -4.99 -12.89 -1.34
C LYS A 26 -5.57 -11.58 -1.85
N TRP A 27 -5.51 -10.51 -1.06
CA TRP A 27 -6.15 -9.24 -1.38
C TRP A 27 -5.27 -8.42 -2.31
N LEU A 28 -5.89 -7.84 -3.33
CA LEU A 28 -5.21 -6.91 -4.22
C LEU A 28 -5.38 -5.49 -3.71
N TRP A 29 -4.26 -4.87 -3.33
CA TRP A 29 -4.20 -3.47 -2.92
C TRP A 29 -3.78 -2.61 -4.10
N GLU A 30 -4.43 -1.47 -4.29
CA GLU A 30 -4.15 -0.56 -5.39
C GLU A 30 -3.88 0.85 -4.89
N ILE A 31 -3.02 1.55 -5.62
CA ILE A 31 -2.96 3.01 -5.55
C ILE A 31 -4.19 3.59 -6.24
N TRP A 32 -4.44 4.89 -6.04
CA TRP A 32 -5.59 5.55 -6.66
C TRP A 32 -5.52 5.47 -8.20
N ASN A 33 -6.58 4.95 -8.82
CA ASN A 33 -6.72 4.70 -10.25
C ASN A 33 -6.62 5.96 -11.16
N GLU A 34 -7.38 7.05 -10.90
CA GLU A 34 -7.53 8.20 -11.84
C GLU A 34 -7.02 9.53 -11.28
N ALA A 35 -5.83 9.54 -10.67
CA ALA A 35 -5.28 10.75 -10.04
C ALA A 35 -5.01 11.92 -11.03
N SER A 36 -4.98 11.67 -12.33
CA SER A 36 -4.68 12.69 -13.35
C SER A 36 -5.74 13.79 -13.49
N GLY A 37 -6.98 13.56 -13.03
CA GLY A 37 -8.09 14.51 -13.17
C GLY A 37 -8.61 15.10 -11.85
N GLU A 38 -8.35 14.44 -10.72
CA GLU A 38 -8.99 14.76 -9.43
C GLU A 38 -8.00 15.15 -8.34
N PHE A 39 -6.70 14.91 -8.55
CA PHE A 39 -5.69 15.24 -7.56
C PHE A 39 -5.32 16.73 -7.62
N ASP A 40 -5.66 17.47 -6.58
CA ASP A 40 -5.25 18.87 -6.40
C ASP A 40 -3.79 18.95 -5.94
N GLY A 41 -2.88 18.59 -6.85
CA GLY A 41 -1.45 18.56 -6.63
C GLY A 41 -0.67 18.21 -7.90
N THR A 42 0.66 18.19 -7.80
CA THR A 42 1.52 17.85 -8.93
C THR A 42 1.63 16.33 -9.10
N PRO A 43 1.91 15.83 -10.32
CA PRO A 43 2.20 14.40 -10.53
C PRO A 43 3.33 13.88 -9.64
N GLY A 44 4.34 14.70 -9.33
CA GLY A 44 5.41 14.34 -8.39
C GLY A 44 4.91 14.13 -6.97
N GLN A 45 4.03 15.01 -6.47
CA GLN A 45 3.41 14.84 -5.15
C GLN A 45 2.54 13.58 -5.08
N PHE A 46 1.85 13.23 -6.17
CA PHE A 46 1.12 11.97 -6.25
C PHE A 46 2.05 10.75 -6.25
N ALA A 47 3.18 10.84 -6.94
CA ALA A 47 4.22 9.82 -6.91
C ALA A 47 4.81 9.64 -5.50
N ASP A 48 5.08 10.73 -4.78
CA ASP A 48 5.56 10.69 -3.39
C ASP A 48 4.54 10.01 -2.47
N LEU A 49 3.25 10.33 -2.62
CA LEU A 49 2.17 9.67 -1.86
C LEU A 49 2.09 8.17 -2.17
N SER A 50 2.24 7.80 -3.44
CA SER A 50 2.24 6.41 -3.89
C SER A 50 3.45 5.66 -3.33
N GLU A 51 4.65 6.25 -3.37
CA GLU A 51 5.87 5.69 -2.82
C GLU A 51 5.72 5.37 -1.33
N GLN A 52 5.09 6.25 -0.55
CA GLN A 52 4.85 5.98 0.87
C GLN A 52 3.97 4.74 1.12
N VAL A 53 3.05 4.40 0.21
CA VAL A 53 2.24 3.16 0.32
C VAL A 53 3.14 1.94 0.15
N TYR A 54 4.05 1.94 -0.81
CA TYR A 54 4.99 0.83 -1.03
C TYR A 54 5.99 0.70 0.11
N LEU A 55 6.53 1.81 0.62
CA LEU A 55 7.42 1.79 1.78
C LEU A 55 6.71 1.29 3.06
N ALA A 56 5.45 1.68 3.25
CA ALA A 56 4.62 1.16 4.35
C ALA A 56 4.41 -0.36 4.22
N LYS A 57 4.10 -0.84 3.01
CA LYS A 57 4.01 -2.26 2.70
C LYS A 57 5.29 -3.00 3.10
N GLU A 58 6.46 -2.55 2.64
CA GLU A 58 7.73 -3.22 2.94
C GLU A 58 8.00 -3.33 4.44
N ARG A 59 7.72 -2.25 5.18
CA ARG A 59 7.87 -2.24 6.65
C ARG A 59 6.93 -3.24 7.32
N ILE A 60 5.68 -3.33 6.89
CA ILE A 60 4.69 -4.25 7.46
C ILE A 60 4.95 -5.71 7.06
N GLU A 61 5.30 -5.98 5.81
CA GLU A 61 5.68 -7.33 5.36
C GLU A 61 6.83 -7.87 6.21
N LYS A 62 7.84 -7.04 6.46
CA LYS A 62 8.97 -7.38 7.34
C LYS A 62 8.53 -7.58 8.79
N ALA A 63 7.70 -6.69 9.34
CA ALA A 63 7.31 -6.73 10.75
C ALA A 63 6.42 -7.94 11.10
N TYR A 64 5.50 -8.32 10.20
CA TYR A 64 4.53 -9.39 10.43
C TYR A 64 4.89 -10.72 9.76
N GLY A 65 5.96 -10.76 8.95
CA GLY A 65 6.27 -11.91 8.10
C GLY A 65 5.09 -12.26 7.20
N ALA A 66 4.50 -11.23 6.60
CA ALA A 66 3.30 -11.28 5.78
C ALA A 66 3.62 -10.91 4.32
N ARG A 67 2.69 -11.21 3.42
CA ARG A 67 2.72 -10.76 2.02
C ARG A 67 1.54 -9.81 1.82
N ILE A 68 1.80 -8.66 1.22
CA ILE A 68 0.79 -7.71 0.76
C ILE A 68 0.91 -7.68 -0.76
N LEU A 69 -0.17 -7.93 -1.50
CA LEU A 69 -0.10 -7.93 -2.97
C LEU A 69 -0.52 -6.56 -3.51
N MET A 70 0.35 -5.89 -4.25
CA MET A 70 0.04 -4.60 -4.89
C MET A 70 -0.31 -4.78 -6.38
N GLY A 71 -1.23 -3.96 -6.90
CA GLY A 71 -1.67 -3.95 -8.31
C GLY A 71 -0.54 -3.94 -9.34
N LEU A 72 0.53 -3.20 -9.07
CA LEU A 72 1.70 -3.11 -9.96
C LEU A 72 2.65 -4.31 -9.90
N GLU A 73 2.50 -5.20 -8.90
CA GLU A 73 3.29 -6.43 -8.76
C GLU A 73 2.66 -7.60 -9.54
N ILE A 74 1.43 -7.45 -10.05
CA ILE A 74 0.79 -8.43 -10.94
C ILE A 74 1.28 -8.23 -12.38
N ARG A 75 2.56 -8.53 -12.66
CA ARG A 75 3.09 -8.84 -14.01
C ARG A 75 4.26 -9.81 -13.81
N ARG A 76 4.35 -11.01 -14.40
CA ARG A 76 3.86 -11.57 -15.67
C ARG A 76 3.62 -13.09 -15.50
N ALA A 77 2.60 -13.63 -16.16
CA ALA A 77 2.67 -15.01 -16.64
C ALA A 77 3.47 -15.04 -17.95
#